data_AF-A0A5R9KRY0-F1
#
_entry.id   AF-A0A5R9KRY0-F1
#
_cell.length_a   1.000
_cell.length_b   1.000
_cell.length_c   1.000
_cell.angle_alpha   90.00
_cell.angle_beta   90.00
_cell.angle_gamma   90.00
#
_symmetry.space_group_name_H-M   'P 1'
#
loop_
_entity.id
_entity.type
_entity.pdbx_description
1 polymer ?
#
loop_
_entity_poly.entity_id
_entity_poly.type
_entity_poly.pdbx_seq_one_letter_code
_entity_poly.pdbx_strand_id
1 'polypeptide(L)'
;MIRISTLPLIENLTQFHEAKLILLVDVLLVGDAPRNMREHIKNNYGGFIHDKKTYIPITLTGTPESLMANIGKPIHFKFDHGFENHYHFNGNLDEAFWHKKLYDMSEFAGTSSVSFEREESFITERYITGKQKYIEPEMITKLLDIPTNAPASIGLKAMRGLKPVRK
;
A
#
# COMPACT_ATOMS: atom_id res chain seq x y z
N MET A 1 -5.34 17.96 -16.37
CA MET A 1 -4.95 16.58 -16.02
C MET A 1 -3.84 16.66 -15.00
N ILE A 2 -3.87 15.77 -14.00
CA ILE A 2 -2.91 15.71 -12.90
C ILE A 2 -1.81 14.70 -13.22
N ARG A 3 -0.56 15.02 -12.91
CA ARG A 3 0.56 14.08 -13.00
C ARG A 3 0.72 13.35 -11.67
N ILE A 4 0.61 12.03 -11.69
CA ILE A 4 0.83 11.17 -10.52
C ILE A 4 2.26 11.35 -9.99
N SER A 5 3.24 11.52 -10.89
CA SER A 5 4.64 11.75 -10.51
C SER A 5 4.86 13.02 -9.68
N THR A 6 3.92 13.96 -9.70
CA THR A 6 3.99 15.22 -8.95
C THR A 6 3.22 15.20 -7.63
N LEU A 7 2.43 14.15 -7.38
CA LEU A 7 1.65 14.04 -6.15
C LEU A 7 2.56 13.67 -4.96
N PRO A 8 2.28 14.21 -3.75
CA PRO A 8 2.99 13.80 -2.55
C PRO A 8 2.78 12.31 -2.27
N LEU A 9 3.86 11.60 -1.95
CA LEU A 9 3.79 10.19 -1.58
C LEU A 9 3.39 10.06 -0.11
N ILE A 10 2.50 9.10 0.18
CA ILE A 10 2.18 8.68 1.55
C ILE A 10 3.13 7.54 1.92
N GLU A 11 3.97 7.78 2.91
CA GLU A 11 5.06 6.90 3.33
C GLU A 11 4.79 6.22 4.68
N ASN A 12 3.78 6.67 5.42
CA ASN A 12 3.48 6.14 6.74
C ASN A 12 1.98 6.27 7.09
N LEU A 13 1.61 5.57 8.17
CA LEU A 13 0.23 5.50 8.65
C LEU A 13 -0.32 6.87 9.08
N THR A 14 0.51 7.75 9.65
CA THR A 14 0.09 9.09 10.07
C THR A 14 -0.36 9.91 8.87
N GLN A 15 0.48 9.99 7.83
CA GLN A 15 0.13 10.66 6.58
C GLN A 15 -1.11 10.04 5.92
N PHE A 16 -1.25 8.72 5.98
CA PHE A 16 -2.39 8.02 5.42
C PHE A 16 -3.71 8.45 6.09
N HIS A 17 -3.75 8.54 7.42
CA HIS A 17 -4.95 8.93 8.15
C HIS A 17 -5.22 10.44 8.11
N GLU A 18 -4.20 11.27 7.90
CA GLU A 18 -4.37 12.72 7.74
C GLU A 18 -4.90 13.12 6.35
N ALA A 19 -4.71 12.25 5.34
CA ALA A 19 -5.16 12.52 3.99
C ALA A 19 -6.69 12.53 3.87
N LYS A 20 -7.23 13.58 3.24
CA LYS A 20 -8.67 13.73 2.98
C LYS A 20 -9.11 12.97 1.72
N LEU A 21 -8.19 12.82 0.78
CA LEU A 21 -8.38 12.08 -0.46
C LEU A 21 -7.06 11.44 -0.81
N ILE A 22 -7.09 10.16 -1.14
CA ILE A 22 -5.92 9.38 -1.53
C ILE A 22 -6.09 8.84 -2.94
N LEU A 23 -4.95 8.56 -3.57
CA LEU A 23 -4.85 7.79 -4.79
C LEU A 23 -4.00 6.55 -4.54
N LEU A 24 -4.60 5.38 -4.71
CA LEU A 24 -3.88 4.12 -4.84
C LEU A 24 -3.52 3.91 -6.31
N VAL A 25 -2.23 3.72 -6.56
CA VAL A 25 -1.69 3.37 -7.87
C VAL A 25 -1.05 1.99 -7.80
N ASP A 26 -1.46 1.10 -8.69
CA ASP A 26 -0.84 -0.20 -8.88
C ASP A 26 -0.82 -0.57 -10.36
N VAL A 27 -0.25 -1.73 -10.69
CA VAL A 27 -0.17 -2.22 -12.07
C VAL A 27 -0.57 -3.69 -12.13
N LEU A 28 -1.58 -3.97 -12.95
CA LEU A 28 -1.98 -5.33 -13.28
C LEU A 28 -1.15 -5.85 -14.48
N LEU A 29 -0.49 -6.98 -14.29
CA LEU A 29 0.14 -7.73 -15.37
C LEU A 29 -0.91 -8.62 -16.04
N VAL A 30 -1.19 -8.36 -17.31
CA VAL A 30 -2.06 -9.20 -18.14
C VAL A 30 -1.27 -10.32 -18.82
N GLY A 31 0.03 -10.13 -19.02
CA GLY A 31 0.90 -11.11 -19.67
C GLY A 31 1.01 -10.91 -21.18
N ASP A 32 1.20 -12.00 -21.93
CA ASP A 32 1.26 -11.98 -23.39
C ASP A 32 -0.15 -12.09 -23.97
N ALA A 33 -0.78 -10.93 -24.19
CA ALA A 33 -2.13 -10.84 -24.71
C ALA A 33 -2.15 -10.86 -26.26
N PRO A 34 -3.14 -11.51 -26.91
CA PRO A 34 -3.34 -11.41 -28.34
C PRO A 34 -3.49 -9.95 -28.81
N ARG A 35 -3.13 -9.66 -30.07
CA ARG A 35 -3.13 -8.30 -30.61
C ARG A 35 -4.45 -7.55 -30.38
N ASN A 36 -5.58 -8.17 -30.69
CA ASN A 36 -6.90 -7.54 -30.54
C ASN A 36 -7.19 -7.16 -29.09
N MET A 37 -6.77 -8.01 -28.14
CA MET A 37 -6.92 -7.75 -26.71
C MET A 37 -6.00 -6.61 -26.25
N ARG A 38 -4.76 -6.57 -26.75
CA ARG A 38 -3.83 -5.45 -26.48
C ARG A 38 -4.40 -4.10 -26.95
N GLU A 39 -4.96 -4.07 -28.16
CA GLU A 39 -5.59 -2.86 -28.70
C GLU A 39 -6.82 -2.46 -27.87
N HIS A 40 -7.66 -3.42 -27.48
CA HIS A 40 -8.80 -3.18 -26.60
C HIS A 40 -8.38 -2.62 -25.23
N ILE A 41 -7.37 -3.22 -24.60
CA ILE A 41 -6.81 -2.79 -23.32
C ILE A 41 -6.25 -1.36 -23.41
N LYS A 42 -5.50 -1.07 -24.47
CA LYS A 42 -4.89 0.24 -24.68
C LYS A 42 -5.93 1.35 -24.83
N ASN A 43 -7.04 1.05 -25.50
CA ASN A 43 -8.08 2.02 -25.84
C ASN A 43 -9.07 2.25 -24.69
N ASN A 44 -9.38 1.24 -23.88
CA ASN A 44 -10.44 1.33 -22.87
C ASN A 44 -9.91 1.43 -21.43
N TYR A 45 -8.73 0.89 -21.15
CA TYR A 45 -8.20 0.76 -19.79
C TYR A 45 -6.86 1.48 -19.58
N GLY A 46 -6.40 2.26 -20.54
CA GLY A 46 -5.13 2.97 -20.43
C GLY A 46 -3.90 2.04 -20.41
N GLY A 47 -4.06 0.76 -20.79
CA GLY A 47 -2.96 -0.20 -20.73
C GLY A 47 -1.84 0.07 -21.75
N PHE A 48 -0.66 -0.48 -21.48
CA PHE A 48 0.55 -0.26 -22.26
C PHE A 48 1.39 -1.53 -22.34
N ILE A 49 2.40 -1.54 -23.21
CA ILE A 49 3.26 -2.70 -23.46
C ILE A 49 4.66 -2.37 -22.96
N HIS A 50 5.22 -3.24 -22.12
CA HIS A 50 6.60 -3.18 -21.67
C HIS A 50 7.20 -4.58 -21.69
N ASP A 51 8.41 -4.74 -22.23
CA ASP A 51 9.09 -6.04 -22.35
C ASP A 51 8.19 -7.17 -22.89
N LYS A 52 7.48 -6.89 -24.00
CA LYS A 52 6.52 -7.79 -24.67
C LYS A 52 5.30 -8.21 -23.83
N LYS A 53 5.18 -7.74 -22.58
CA LYS A 53 4.04 -7.99 -21.70
C LYS A 53 3.10 -6.79 -21.68
N THR A 54 1.82 -7.07 -21.50
CA THR A 54 0.76 -6.07 -21.41
C THR A 54 0.46 -5.76 -19.96
N TYR A 55 0.41 -4.47 -19.64
CA TYR A 55 0.16 -3.96 -18.30
C TYR A 55 -1.00 -2.98 -18.31
N ILE A 56 -1.70 -2.92 -17.19
CA ILE A 56 -2.83 -2.00 -16.98
C ILE A 56 -2.57 -1.21 -15.70
N PRO A 57 -2.44 0.12 -15.77
CA PRO A 57 -2.36 0.93 -14.57
C PRO A 57 -3.72 0.92 -13.87
N ILE A 58 -3.71 0.63 -12.58
CA ILE A 58 -4.87 0.69 -11.69
C ILE A 58 -4.73 1.96 -10.88
N THR A 59 -5.72 2.84 -10.98
CA THR A 59 -5.81 4.07 -10.21
C THR A 59 -7.14 4.09 -9.47
N LEU A 60 -7.10 4.05 -8.14
CA LEU A 60 -8.30 4.14 -7.30
C LEU A 60 -8.23 5.39 -6.45
N THR A 61 -9.26 6.21 -6.51
CA THR A 61 -9.39 7.40 -5.67
C THR A 61 -10.44 7.14 -4.58
N GLY A 62 -10.21 7.68 -3.39
CA GLY A 62 -11.14 7.54 -2.27
C GLY A 62 -10.61 8.16 -1.00
N THR A 63 -11.37 8.09 0.09
CA THR A 63 -10.84 8.42 1.43
C THR A 63 -10.07 7.22 2.00
N PRO A 64 -9.17 7.42 2.97
CA PRO A 64 -8.50 6.33 3.68
C PRO A 64 -9.48 5.29 4.22
N GLU A 65 -10.58 5.73 4.81
CA GLU A 65 -11.62 4.86 5.38
C GLU A 65 -12.32 4.05 4.30
N SER A 66 -12.60 4.66 3.14
CA SER A 66 -13.20 3.96 2.00
C SER A 66 -12.27 2.87 1.46
N LEU A 67 -10.96 3.13 1.36
CA LEU A 67 -10.01 2.12 0.94
C LEU A 67 -9.99 0.93 1.91
N MET A 68 -9.94 1.20 3.21
CA MET A 68 -9.95 0.17 4.25
C MET A 68 -11.28 -0.61 4.29
N ALA A 69 -12.42 0.05 4.08
CA ALA A 69 -13.73 -0.59 4.03
C ALA A 69 -13.92 -1.51 2.80
N ASN A 70 -13.05 -1.41 1.80
CA ASN A 70 -13.08 -2.20 0.58
C ASN A 70 -11.95 -3.23 0.48
N ILE A 71 -11.24 -3.51 1.59
CA ILE A 71 -10.25 -4.59 1.67
C ILE A 71 -10.90 -5.92 1.26
N GLY A 72 -10.20 -6.68 0.42
CA GLY A 72 -10.62 -8.00 -0.06
C GLY A 72 -11.77 -7.97 -1.08
N LYS A 73 -12.36 -6.81 -1.38
CA LYS A 73 -13.38 -6.72 -2.43
C LYS A 73 -12.70 -6.70 -3.80
N PRO A 74 -13.05 -7.63 -4.70
CA PRO A 74 -12.48 -7.65 -6.03
C PRO A 74 -12.98 -6.47 -6.87
N ILE A 75 -12.07 -5.87 -7.60
CA ILE A 75 -12.32 -4.92 -8.68
C ILE A 75 -12.24 -5.72 -9.97
N HIS A 76 -13.39 -5.84 -10.61
CA HIS A 76 -13.55 -6.65 -11.81
C HIS A 76 -13.16 -5.84 -13.02
N PHE A 77 -12.07 -6.23 -13.68
CA PHE A 77 -11.74 -5.75 -15.00
C PHE A 77 -12.19 -6.78 -16.03
N LYS A 78 -13.25 -6.44 -16.75
CA LYS A 78 -13.81 -7.28 -17.81
C LYS A 78 -13.24 -6.85 -19.16
N PHE A 79 -12.28 -7.61 -19.66
CA PHE A 79 -11.74 -7.45 -21.00
C PHE A 79 -12.53 -8.38 -21.91
N ASP A 80 -12.99 -7.85 -23.03
CA ASP A 80 -13.98 -8.46 -23.91
C ASP A 80 -13.84 -10.00 -24.15
N HIS A 81 -14.96 -10.67 -24.44
CA HIS A 81 -15.04 -12.12 -24.72
C HIS A 81 -14.50 -13.07 -23.60
N GLY A 82 -14.85 -12.78 -22.34
CA GLY A 82 -14.73 -13.74 -21.23
C GLY A 82 -13.39 -13.71 -20.48
N PHE A 83 -12.53 -12.73 -20.75
CA PHE A 83 -11.29 -12.54 -20.00
C PHE A 83 -11.51 -11.55 -18.84
N GLU A 84 -11.59 -12.06 -17.62
CA GLU A 84 -11.81 -11.26 -16.42
C GLU A 84 -10.57 -11.33 -15.53
N ASN A 85 -10.09 -10.17 -15.06
CA ASN A 85 -9.11 -10.13 -13.97
C ASN A 85 -9.72 -9.46 -12.76
N HIS A 86 -9.40 -10.02 -11.59
CA HIS A 86 -9.82 -9.47 -10.31
C HIS A 86 -8.59 -8.91 -9.61
N TYR A 87 -8.58 -7.59 -9.43
CA TYR A 87 -7.63 -6.95 -8.53
C TYR A 87 -8.30 -6.79 -7.17
N HIS A 88 -7.62 -7.12 -6.08
CA HIS A 88 -8.11 -6.82 -4.75
C HIS A 88 -6.99 -6.19 -3.92
N PHE A 89 -7.34 -5.16 -3.16
CA PHE A 89 -6.45 -4.62 -2.15
C PHE A 89 -6.47 -5.56 -0.93
N ASN A 90 -5.30 -6.02 -0.49
CA ASN A 90 -5.17 -6.98 0.61
C ASN A 90 -5.25 -6.34 2.01
N GLY A 91 -5.26 -5.01 2.10
CA GLY A 91 -5.31 -4.30 3.37
C GLY A 91 -3.97 -4.11 4.07
N ASN A 92 -2.87 -4.60 3.49
CA ASN A 92 -1.54 -4.40 4.05
C ASN A 92 -1.01 -3.01 3.66
N LEU A 93 -1.15 -2.05 4.58
CA LEU A 93 -0.67 -0.69 4.37
C LEU A 93 0.85 -0.60 4.34
N ASP A 94 1.56 -1.42 5.12
CA ASP A 94 3.02 -1.43 5.13
C ASP A 94 3.58 -1.89 3.78
N GLU A 95 2.96 -2.90 3.17
CA GLU A 95 3.27 -3.30 1.79
C GLU A 95 2.95 -2.18 0.79
N ALA A 96 1.83 -1.48 0.96
CA ALA A 96 1.44 -0.38 0.11
C ALA A 96 2.43 0.81 0.19
N PHE A 97 2.90 1.14 1.39
CA PHE A 97 3.93 2.17 1.62
C PHE A 97 5.27 1.73 1.05
N TRP A 98 5.67 0.48 1.28
CA TRP A 98 6.92 -0.08 0.76
C TRP A 98 6.98 -0.05 -0.77
N HIS A 99 5.88 -0.43 -1.42
CA HIS A 99 5.73 -0.36 -2.87
C HIS A 99 5.35 1.03 -3.38
N LYS A 100 5.22 2.00 -2.47
CA LYS A 100 4.98 3.41 -2.79
C LYS A 100 3.74 3.61 -3.68
N LYS A 101 2.66 2.92 -3.31
CA LYS A 101 1.39 2.87 -4.05
C LYS A 101 0.41 3.98 -3.67
N LEU A 102 0.59 4.63 -2.53
CA LEU A 102 -0.37 5.58 -1.96
C LEU A 102 0.11 7.02 -2.11
N TYR A 103 -0.72 7.87 -2.70
CA TYR A 103 -0.44 9.29 -2.94
C TYR A 103 -1.49 10.16 -2.27
N ASP A 104 -1.07 11.29 -1.73
CA ASP A 104 -1.95 12.28 -1.15
C ASP A 104 -2.57 13.14 -2.26
N MET A 105 -3.89 13.26 -2.23
CA MET A 105 -4.68 14.08 -3.14
C MET A 105 -5.60 15.02 -2.38
N SER A 106 -5.29 15.32 -1.11
CA SER A 106 -6.12 16.16 -0.24
C SER A 106 -6.40 17.54 -0.83
N GLU A 107 -5.50 18.10 -1.63
CA GLU A 107 -5.70 19.36 -2.36
C GLU A 107 -6.87 19.32 -3.35
N PHE A 108 -7.20 18.14 -3.86
CA PHE A 108 -8.27 17.91 -4.83
C PHE A 108 -9.55 17.40 -4.17
N ALA A 109 -9.61 17.33 -2.84
CA ALA A 109 -10.81 16.94 -2.12
C ALA A 109 -11.97 17.91 -2.44
N GLY A 110 -13.10 17.36 -2.88
CA GLY A 110 -14.28 18.14 -3.29
C GLY A 110 -14.35 18.47 -4.79
N THR A 111 -13.33 18.11 -5.57
CA THR A 111 -13.39 18.22 -7.04
C THR A 111 -14.29 17.11 -7.61
N SER A 112 -15.22 17.46 -8.51
CA SER A 112 -16.22 16.52 -9.05
C SER A 112 -15.65 15.50 -10.03
N SER A 113 -14.54 15.80 -10.68
CA SER A 113 -13.84 14.87 -11.56
C SER A 113 -12.34 15.13 -11.53
N VAL A 114 -11.58 14.05 -11.41
CA VAL A 114 -10.12 14.10 -11.46
C VAL A 114 -9.65 13.21 -12.60
N SER A 115 -8.82 13.75 -13.48
CA SER A 115 -8.26 13.04 -14.62
C SER A 115 -6.74 13.08 -14.55
N PHE A 116 -6.11 11.93 -14.71
CA PHE A 116 -4.65 11.77 -14.63
C PHE A 116 -4.02 11.75 -16.02
N GLU A 117 -2.78 12.24 -16.12
CA GLU A 117 -1.95 12.08 -17.30
C GLU A 117 -1.44 10.64 -17.44
N ARG A 118 -1.29 10.18 -18.69
CA ARG A 118 -0.80 8.82 -18.96
C ARG A 118 0.72 8.81 -18.84
N GLU A 119 1.22 8.50 -17.65
CA GLU A 119 2.65 8.51 -17.35
C GLU A 119 3.27 7.09 -17.44
N GLU A 120 3.26 6.49 -18.64
CA GLU A 120 3.73 5.10 -18.85
C GLU A 120 5.17 4.87 -18.36
N SER A 121 6.08 5.83 -18.61
CA SER A 121 7.47 5.75 -18.18
C SER A 121 7.60 5.73 -16.66
N PHE A 122 6.90 6.64 -15.97
CA PHE A 122 6.88 6.69 -14.51
C PHE A 122 6.33 5.38 -13.92
N ILE A 123 5.20 4.90 -14.43
CA ILE A 123 4.58 3.66 -13.95
C ILE A 123 5.53 2.47 -14.15
N THR A 124 6.19 2.40 -15.30
CA THR A 124 7.16 1.34 -15.63
C THR A 124 8.35 1.36 -14.67
N GLU A 125 8.98 2.52 -14.51
CA GLU A 125 10.13 2.69 -13.64
C GLU A 125 9.80 2.38 -12.18
N ARG A 126 8.63 2.82 -11.72
CA ARG A 126 8.21 2.71 -10.33
C ARG A 126 7.73 1.31 -9.95
N TYR A 127 6.84 0.72 -10.75
CA TYR A 127 6.07 -0.46 -10.36
C TYR A 127 6.41 -1.73 -11.15
N ILE A 128 7.21 -1.63 -12.20
CA ILE A 128 7.61 -2.79 -13.01
C ILE A 128 9.09 -3.06 -12.83
N THR A 129 9.97 -2.13 -13.24
CA THR A 129 11.42 -2.34 -13.19
C THR A 129 11.99 -2.05 -11.80
N GLY A 130 11.50 -1.02 -11.13
CA GLY A 130 11.87 -0.67 -9.76
C GLY A 130 11.14 -1.44 -8.67
N LYS A 131 10.30 -2.43 -9.04
CA LYS A 131 9.54 -3.22 -8.08
C LYS A 131 10.46 -4.09 -7.22
N GLN A 132 10.57 -3.73 -5.95
CA GLN A 132 11.27 -4.55 -4.96
C GLN A 132 10.31 -5.58 -4.39
N LYS A 133 10.82 -6.72 -3.90
CA LYS A 133 10.00 -7.65 -3.12
C LYS A 133 9.72 -7.03 -1.76
N TYR A 134 8.48 -7.10 -1.31
CA TYR A 134 8.15 -6.76 0.06
C TYR A 134 8.80 -7.80 0.99
N ILE A 135 9.57 -7.32 1.95
CA ILE A 135 10.13 -8.16 3.02
C ILE A 135 9.33 -7.78 4.24
N GLU A 136 8.46 -8.69 4.68
CA GLU A 136 7.73 -8.49 5.92
C GLU A 136 8.76 -8.37 7.05
N PRO A 137 8.78 -7.25 7.79
CA PRO A 137 9.71 -7.10 8.89
C PRO A 137 9.45 -8.24 9.87
N GLU A 138 10.48 -9.03 10.18
CA GLU A 138 10.37 -10.06 11.22
C GLU A 138 9.85 -9.35 12.48
N MET A 139 8.61 -9.64 12.87
CA MET A 139 8.10 -9.17 14.15
C MET A 139 9.03 -9.77 15.19
N ILE A 140 9.85 -8.92 15.80
CA ILE A 140 10.64 -9.27 16.97
C ILE A 140 9.61 -9.57 18.07
N THR A 141 9.12 -10.80 18.08
CA THR A 141 8.30 -11.40 19.14
C THR A 141 9.20 -11.76 20.31
N LYS A 142 10.07 -10.82 20.70
CA LYS A 142 10.81 -10.88 21.96
C LYS A 142 10.34 -9.73 22.84
N LEU A 143 9.12 -9.87 23.31
CA LEU A 143 8.53 -8.92 24.25
C LEU A 143 9.10 -9.04 25.67
N LEU A 144 9.92 -10.07 25.99
CA LEU A 144 10.74 -10.15 27.21
C LEU A 144 11.70 -11.35 27.13
N ASP A 145 12.97 -11.13 26.78
CA ASP A 145 14.03 -12.01 27.28
C ASP A 145 14.31 -11.54 28.72
N ILE A 146 13.83 -12.30 29.73
CA ILE A 146 14.34 -12.12 31.09
C ILE A 146 15.82 -12.50 31.02
N PRO A 147 16.76 -11.60 31.35
CA PRO A 147 18.17 -11.97 31.33
C PRO A 147 18.38 -13.10 32.32
N THR A 148 18.72 -14.29 31.81
CA THR A 148 19.10 -15.47 32.61
C THR A 148 20.34 -15.22 33.47
N ASN A 149 21.03 -14.10 33.25
CA ASN A 149 22.12 -13.58 34.07
C ASN A 149 21.73 -12.25 34.73
N ALA A 150 20.64 -12.23 35.50
CA ALA A 150 20.49 -11.20 36.52
C ALA A 150 21.45 -11.55 37.67
N PRO A 151 22.49 -10.74 37.96
CA PRO A 151 23.05 -10.78 39.30
C PRO A 151 21.93 -10.33 40.24
N ALA A 152 21.57 -11.19 41.18
CA ALA A 152 20.73 -10.79 42.28
C ALA A 152 21.32 -9.51 42.93
N SER A 153 20.44 -8.61 43.34
CA SER A 153 20.68 -7.44 44.19
C SER A 153 21.09 -6.12 43.52
N ILE A 154 20.09 -5.33 43.16
CA ILE A 154 20.09 -3.90 43.51
C ILE A 154 18.72 -3.57 44.09
N GLY A 155 18.65 -3.32 45.40
CA GLY A 155 17.57 -2.49 45.97
C GLY A 155 16.69 -3.04 47.10
N LEU A 156 16.82 -4.29 47.56
CA LEU A 156 16.08 -4.77 48.74
C LEU A 156 17.02 -4.99 49.94
N LYS A 157 17.62 -3.88 50.42
CA LYS A 157 18.02 -3.82 51.83
C LYS A 157 16.73 -3.84 52.64
N ALA A 158 16.45 -4.95 53.33
CA ALA A 158 15.41 -4.98 54.34
C ALA A 158 15.65 -3.83 55.33
N MET A 159 14.70 -2.91 55.45
CA MET A 159 14.77 -1.84 56.45
C MET A 159 14.68 -2.46 57.85
N ARG A 160 15.84 -2.73 58.46
CA ARG A 160 15.96 -3.06 59.89
C ARG A 160 15.39 -1.88 60.69
N GLY A 161 14.20 -2.03 61.25
CA GLY A 161 13.65 -1.06 62.19
C GLY A 161 12.13 -0.98 62.29
N LEU A 162 11.38 -1.47 61.29
CA LEU A 162 9.92 -1.37 61.33
C LEU A 162 9.30 -2.66 61.87
N LYS A 163 8.87 -2.62 63.13
CA LYS A 163 8.02 -3.65 63.74
C LYS A 163 6.59 -3.50 63.20
N PRO A 164 5.92 -4.59 62.77
CA PRO A 164 4.53 -4.53 62.36
C PRO A 164 3.63 -4.22 63.56
N VAL A 165 2.73 -3.24 63.40
CA VAL A 165 1.69 -2.90 64.37
C VAL A 165 0.57 -3.93 64.22
N ARG A 166 0.28 -4.68 65.29
CA ARG A 166 -0.88 -5.59 65.34
C ARG A 166 -2.17 -4.77 65.49
N LYS A 167 -3.15 -5.04 64.63
CA LYS A 167 -4.58 -4.90 64.95
C LYS A 167 -5.20 -6.28 64.84
#